data_AF-A0A7V8BI99-F1
#
_entry.id   AF-A0A7V8BI99-F1
#
_cell.length_a   1.000
_cell.length_b   1.000
_cell.length_c   1.000
_cell.angle_alpha   90.00
_cell.angle_beta   90.00
_cell.angle_gamma   90.00
#
_symmetry.space_group_name_H-M   'P 1'
#
loop_
_entity.id
_entity.type
_entity.pdbx_description
1 polymer ?
#
loop_
_entity_poly.entity_id
_entity_poly.type
_entity_poly.pdbx_seq_one_letter_code
_entity_poly.pdbx_strand_id
1 'polypeptide(L)'
;MFISPERIVEFENSQLGHYFLAGQDEARFIDQGGAGPGWVRTGESFWEESQLSFLFTGACRFYGSVFPGPNSHFFTSVKGECDWLKSLAAGLPPDVPKWNYEGIGFGVVALNSDGTCPMTERSTPTAPVYRLYNQGFERGIDSNHRYTTSRQTVEDMKARGWVEEGVAWCHRPNGPWS
;
A
#
# COMPACT_ATOMS: atom_id res chain seq x y z
N MET A 1 -22.17 19.90 -4.63
CA MET A 1 -21.56 18.60 -4.96
C MET A 1 -20.66 18.26 -3.79
N PHE A 2 -21.10 17.40 -2.87
CA PHE A 2 -20.21 16.94 -1.81
C PHE A 2 -19.33 15.86 -2.43
N ILE A 3 -18.04 16.16 -2.62
CA ILE A 3 -17.06 15.14 -2.97
C ILE A 3 -16.94 14.27 -1.72
N SER A 4 -17.47 13.05 -1.78
CA SER A 4 -17.24 12.05 -0.74
C SER A 4 -15.74 11.82 -0.65
N PRO A 5 -15.12 11.87 0.54
CA PRO A 5 -13.68 11.78 0.62
C PRO A 5 -13.19 10.41 0.13
N GLU A 6 -12.15 10.43 -0.70
CA GLU A 6 -11.61 9.23 -1.35
C GLU A 6 -10.94 8.33 -0.31
N ARG A 7 -11.16 7.01 -0.47
CA ARG A 7 -10.69 5.99 0.46
C ARG A 7 -9.72 5.07 -0.26
N ILE A 8 -8.63 4.77 0.42
CA ILE A 8 -7.77 3.63 0.11
C ILE A 8 -8.33 2.45 0.90
N VAL A 9 -8.68 1.37 0.20
CA VAL A 9 -9.38 0.20 0.75
C VAL A 9 -8.50 -1.03 0.63
N GLU A 10 -8.35 -1.78 1.72
CA GLU A 10 -7.64 -3.06 1.71
C GLU A 10 -8.59 -4.22 1.32
N PHE A 11 -8.11 -5.07 0.43
CA PHE A 11 -8.70 -6.34 0.07
C PHE A 11 -7.73 -7.49 0.38
N GLU A 12 -8.29 -8.64 0.73
CA GLU A 12 -7.58 -9.92 0.79
C GLU A 12 -8.12 -10.84 -0.30
N ASN A 13 -7.23 -11.49 -1.05
CA ASN A 13 -7.59 -12.61 -1.91
C ASN A 13 -7.47 -13.91 -1.12
N SER A 14 -8.60 -14.51 -0.78
CA SER A 14 -8.68 -15.75 0.02
C SER A 14 -8.06 -16.99 -0.63
N GLN A 15 -7.88 -16.98 -1.97
CA GLN A 15 -7.29 -18.10 -2.70
C GLN A 15 -5.76 -17.98 -2.75
N LEU A 16 -5.26 -16.76 -2.92
CA LEU A 16 -3.82 -16.48 -3.02
C LEU A 16 -3.19 -16.19 -1.64
N GLY A 17 -3.99 -15.79 -0.65
CA GLY A 17 -3.49 -15.23 0.60
C GLY A 17 -2.78 -13.87 0.42
N HIS A 18 -3.15 -13.12 -0.62
CA HIS A 18 -2.56 -11.83 -0.98
C HIS A 18 -3.40 -10.68 -0.47
N TYR A 19 -2.75 -9.62 0.00
CA TYR A 19 -3.37 -8.34 0.33
C TYR A 19 -3.13 -7.32 -0.78
N PHE A 20 -4.09 -6.42 -0.98
CA PHE A 20 -4.03 -5.37 -1.99
C PHE A 20 -4.71 -4.10 -1.48
N LEU A 21 -4.08 -2.94 -1.72
CA LEU A 21 -4.69 -1.64 -1.50
C LEU A 21 -5.22 -1.09 -2.82
N ALA A 22 -6.51 -0.72 -2.83
CA ALA A 22 -7.18 -0.13 -3.97
C ALA A 22 -7.62 1.31 -3.66
N GLY A 23 -7.47 2.21 -4.64
CA GLY A 23 -8.15 3.51 -4.61
C GLY A 23 -9.67 3.34 -4.74
N GLN A 24 -10.45 4.42 -4.56
CA GLN A 24 -11.91 4.31 -4.47
C GLN A 24 -12.57 3.66 -5.70
N ASP A 25 -12.15 4.05 -6.91
CA ASP A 25 -12.73 3.50 -8.14
C ASP A 25 -12.28 2.07 -8.43
N GLU A 26 -11.02 1.74 -8.14
CA GLU A 26 -10.52 0.36 -8.24
C GLU A 26 -11.20 -0.55 -7.21
N ALA A 27 -11.48 -0.05 -6.00
CA ALA A 27 -12.23 -0.77 -5.00
C ALA A 27 -13.66 -1.10 -5.49
N ARG A 28 -14.33 -0.16 -6.16
CA ARG A 28 -15.65 -0.39 -6.78
C ARG A 28 -15.56 -1.46 -7.88
N PHE A 29 -14.51 -1.42 -8.70
CA PHE A 29 -14.28 -2.42 -9.73
C PHE A 29 -14.06 -3.82 -9.15
N ILE A 30 -13.29 -3.94 -8.06
CA ILE A 30 -13.07 -5.21 -7.35
C ILE A 30 -14.37 -5.73 -6.73
N ASP A 31 -15.16 -4.87 -6.08
CA ASP A 31 -16.45 -5.26 -5.47
C ASP A 31 -17.43 -5.82 -6.51
N GLN A 32 -17.35 -5.35 -7.76
CA GLN A 32 -18.16 -5.82 -8.88
C GLN A 32 -17.60 -7.10 -9.53
N GLY A 33 -16.52 -7.67 -9.00
CA GLY A 33 -15.87 -8.89 -9.49
C GLY A 33 -14.90 -8.65 -10.65
N GLY A 34 -14.58 -7.41 -10.98
CA GLY A 34 -13.74 -7.06 -12.12
C GLY A 34 -12.29 -7.57 -12.02
N ALA A 35 -11.79 -7.79 -10.81
CA ALA A 35 -10.44 -8.32 -10.56
C ALA A 35 -10.38 -9.86 -10.45
N GLY A 36 -11.47 -10.55 -10.79
CA GLY A 36 -11.59 -12.00 -10.65
C GLY A 36 -12.03 -12.45 -9.25
N PRO A 37 -12.06 -13.76 -8.99
CA PRO A 37 -12.63 -14.32 -7.76
C PRO A 37 -11.69 -14.17 -6.55
N GLY A 38 -12.28 -14.31 -5.35
CA GLY A 38 -11.55 -14.48 -4.10
C GLY A 38 -11.22 -13.20 -3.34
N TRP A 39 -11.38 -12.02 -3.95
CA TRP A 39 -11.17 -10.72 -3.30
C TRP A 39 -12.32 -10.35 -2.36
N VAL A 40 -11.96 -10.01 -1.12
CA VAL A 40 -12.89 -9.58 -0.08
C VAL A 40 -12.29 -8.38 0.65
N ARG A 41 -13.11 -7.36 0.94
CA ARG A 41 -12.69 -6.24 1.80
C ARG A 41 -12.32 -6.76 3.19
N THR A 42 -11.17 -6.35 3.71
CA THR A 42 -10.73 -6.76 5.07
C THR A 42 -11.43 -5.98 6.18
N GLY A 43 -12.10 -4.88 5.81
CA GLY A 43 -12.62 -3.87 6.73
C GLY A 43 -11.63 -2.73 7.01
N GLU A 44 -10.37 -2.89 6.61
CA GLU A 44 -9.34 -1.87 6.75
C GLU A 44 -9.41 -0.83 5.62
N SER A 45 -9.34 0.44 5.98
CA SER A 45 -9.26 1.56 5.04
C SER A 45 -8.75 2.82 5.73
N PHE A 46 -8.17 3.73 4.95
CA PHE A 46 -7.73 5.05 5.41
C PHE A 46 -7.97 6.11 4.32
N TRP A 47 -7.92 7.38 4.73
CA TRP A 47 -8.18 8.51 3.84
C TRP A 47 -7.04 8.70 2.85
N GLU A 48 -7.40 8.93 1.60
CA GLU A 48 -6.46 9.43 0.60
C GLU A 48 -6.13 10.90 0.89
N GLU A 49 -4.86 11.27 0.81
CA GLU A 49 -4.45 12.66 1.01
C GLU A 49 -4.66 13.46 -0.27
N SER A 50 -5.31 14.62 -0.15
CA SER A 50 -5.55 15.51 -1.29
C SER A 50 -4.25 16.05 -1.87
N GLN A 51 -4.14 16.11 -3.20
CA GLN A 51 -3.04 16.78 -3.91
C GLN A 51 -2.89 18.27 -3.57
N LEU A 52 -3.93 18.90 -2.99
CA LEU A 52 -3.88 20.29 -2.53
C LEU A 52 -3.21 20.44 -1.15
N SER A 53 -2.95 19.34 -0.45
CA SER A 53 -2.30 19.34 0.86
C SER A 53 -0.79 19.51 0.74
N PHE A 54 -0.19 20.29 1.64
CA PHE A 54 1.28 20.38 1.76
C PHE A 54 1.92 19.10 2.32
N LEU A 55 1.10 18.20 2.89
CA LEU A 55 1.55 16.89 3.38
C LEU A 55 1.51 15.81 2.30
N PHE A 56 0.96 16.12 1.12
CA PHE A 56 0.78 15.17 0.04
C PHE A 56 2.09 14.59 -0.45
N THR A 57 2.10 13.28 -0.61
CA THR A 57 3.02 12.57 -1.49
C THR A 57 2.28 11.44 -2.20
N GLY A 58 2.72 11.11 -3.42
CA GLY A 58 2.17 9.97 -4.15
C GLY A 58 2.81 8.66 -3.74
N ALA A 59 2.00 7.63 -3.49
CA ALA A 59 2.49 6.27 -3.35
C ALA A 59 2.79 5.68 -4.74
N CYS A 60 4.05 5.45 -5.05
CA CYS A 60 4.45 4.69 -6.23
C CYS A 60 3.88 3.28 -6.17
N ARG A 61 3.19 2.87 -7.23
CA ARG A 61 2.61 1.55 -7.43
C ARG A 61 3.51 0.75 -8.35
N PHE A 62 3.79 -0.48 -7.96
CA PHE A 62 4.48 -1.45 -8.77
C PHE A 62 3.66 -2.74 -8.83
N TYR A 63 3.71 -3.43 -9.96
CA TYR A 63 3.20 -4.78 -10.12
C TYR A 63 4.33 -5.71 -10.55
N GLY A 64 4.39 -6.91 -9.96
CA GLY A 64 5.39 -7.90 -10.35
C GLY A 64 5.07 -8.49 -11.72
N SER A 65 4.42 -9.64 -11.74
CA SER A 65 3.78 -10.25 -12.90
C SER A 65 3.08 -11.53 -12.45
N VAL A 66 2.24 -12.15 -13.29
CA VAL A 66 1.76 -13.51 -12.99
C VAL A 66 2.90 -14.52 -13.09
N PHE A 67 3.76 -14.37 -14.10
CA PHE A 67 4.98 -15.14 -14.30
C PHE A 67 5.98 -14.24 -15.02
N PRO A 68 7.25 -14.15 -14.57
CA PRO A 68 7.90 -14.95 -13.53
C PRO A 68 7.60 -14.55 -12.07
N GLY A 69 6.61 -13.69 -11.82
CA GLY A 69 6.20 -13.29 -10.47
C GLY A 69 6.92 -12.03 -9.96
N PRO A 70 6.55 -11.55 -8.76
CA PRO A 70 5.44 -12.04 -7.95
C PRO A 70 4.07 -11.53 -8.46
N ASN A 71 3.00 -12.31 -8.32
CA ASN A 71 1.64 -11.87 -8.65
C ASN A 71 1.04 -10.98 -7.54
N SER A 72 1.68 -9.84 -7.30
CA SER A 72 1.32 -8.90 -6.25
C SER A 72 1.64 -7.48 -6.68
N HIS A 73 1.02 -6.52 -5.99
CA HIS A 73 1.44 -5.13 -6.02
C HIS A 73 2.39 -4.82 -4.86
N PHE A 74 3.18 -3.77 -5.04
CA PHE A 74 4.00 -3.14 -4.01
C PHE A 74 3.80 -1.62 -4.06
N PHE A 75 3.70 -1.00 -2.88
CA PHE A 75 3.51 0.44 -2.71
C PHE A 75 4.59 1.06 -1.84
N THR A 76 5.08 2.23 -2.25
CA THR A 76 5.97 3.06 -1.44
C THR A 76 5.77 4.55 -1.72
N SER A 77 5.74 5.36 -0.67
CA SER A 77 5.80 6.82 -0.78
C SER A 77 7.21 7.38 -0.57
N VAL A 78 8.19 6.51 -0.29
CA VAL A 78 9.58 6.91 -0.09
C VAL A 78 10.23 7.09 -1.45
N LYS A 79 10.51 8.34 -1.83
CA LYS A 79 11.07 8.69 -3.15
C LYS A 79 12.31 7.88 -3.50
N GLY A 80 13.24 7.70 -2.55
CA GLY A 80 14.45 6.93 -2.76
C GLY A 80 14.19 5.45 -3.09
N GLU A 81 13.23 4.82 -2.40
CA GLU A 81 12.83 3.42 -2.67
C GLU A 81 12.14 3.31 -4.04
N CYS A 82 11.24 4.25 -4.35
CA CYS A 82 10.57 4.31 -5.65
C CYS A 82 11.57 4.45 -6.82
N ASP A 83 12.52 5.39 -6.72
CA ASP A 83 13.52 5.62 -7.76
C ASP A 83 14.48 4.44 -7.88
N TRP A 84 14.88 3.84 -6.76
CA TRP A 84 15.73 2.66 -6.75
C TRP A 84 15.06 1.47 -7.44
N LEU A 85 13.80 1.17 -7.12
CA LEU A 85 13.05 0.08 -7.77
C LEU A 85 12.89 0.28 -9.27
N LYS A 86 12.61 1.51 -9.71
CA LYS A 86 12.58 1.87 -11.14
C LYS A 86 13.92 1.60 -11.82
N SER A 87 15.02 2.01 -11.17
CA SER A 87 16.38 1.79 -11.70
C SER A 87 16.75 0.32 -11.79
N LEU A 88 16.35 -0.47 -10.78
CA LEU A 88 16.60 -1.91 -10.74
C LEU A 88 15.84 -2.61 -11.86
N ALA A 89 14.56 -2.32 -12.04
CA ALA A 89 13.72 -2.93 -13.08
C ALA A 89 14.21 -2.62 -14.50
N ALA A 90 14.74 -1.41 -14.74
CA ALA A 90 15.27 -1.01 -16.04
C ALA A 90 16.52 -1.82 -16.46
N GLY A 91 17.29 -2.34 -15.50
CA GLY A 91 18.48 -3.15 -15.77
C GLY A 91 18.20 -4.65 -15.90
N LEU A 92 16.97 -5.10 -15.62
CA LEU A 92 16.63 -6.52 -15.57
C LEU A 92 15.95 -7.01 -16.87
N PRO A 93 16.30 -8.23 -17.35
CA PRO A 93 15.60 -8.88 -18.46
C PRO A 93 14.07 -8.94 -18.28
N PRO A 94 13.29 -9.11 -19.37
CA PRO A 94 11.84 -9.23 -19.28
C PRO A 94 11.36 -10.54 -18.63
N ASP A 95 12.20 -11.57 -18.61
CA ASP A 95 11.90 -12.94 -18.17
C ASP A 95 12.37 -13.26 -16.74
N VAL A 96 12.79 -12.25 -15.97
CA VAL A 96 13.13 -12.39 -14.55
C VAL A 96 12.12 -11.68 -13.64
N PRO A 97 11.90 -12.18 -12.41
CA PRO A 97 11.04 -11.50 -11.44
C PRO A 97 11.51 -10.06 -11.20
N LYS A 98 10.59 -9.10 -11.30
CA LYS A 98 10.88 -7.68 -11.05
C LYS A 98 9.62 -6.90 -10.70
N TRP A 99 9.81 -5.78 -10.03
CA TRP A 99 8.76 -4.80 -9.77
C TRP A 99 8.64 -3.81 -10.93
N ASN A 100 7.57 -3.90 -11.70
CA ASN A 100 7.28 -3.01 -12.83
C ASN A 100 6.49 -1.79 -12.35
N TYR A 101 6.97 -0.59 -12.65
CA TYR A 101 6.30 0.65 -12.22
C TYR A 101 5.01 0.89 -13.01
N GLU A 102 3.91 1.11 -12.31
CA GLU A 102 2.58 1.35 -12.90
C GLU A 102 2.11 2.80 -12.74
N GLY A 103 2.83 3.64 -11.99
CA GLY A 103 2.45 5.02 -11.73
C GLY A 103 2.31 5.35 -10.25
N ILE A 104 1.60 6.43 -9.97
CA ILE A 104 1.16 6.77 -8.61
C ILE A 104 -0.21 6.13 -8.40
N GLY A 105 -0.33 5.29 -7.37
CA GLY A 105 -1.59 4.61 -7.05
C GLY A 105 -2.62 5.53 -6.39
N PHE A 106 -2.17 6.29 -5.38
CA PHE A 106 -3.01 7.19 -4.58
C PHE A 106 -2.15 8.17 -3.79
N GLY A 107 -2.77 9.22 -3.25
CA GLY A 107 -2.17 10.20 -2.34
C GLY A 107 -2.09 9.73 -0.88
N VAL A 108 -0.96 9.97 -0.22
CA VAL A 108 -0.75 9.69 1.22
C VAL A 108 -0.06 10.86 1.91
N VAL A 109 0.02 10.83 3.24
CA VAL A 109 0.81 11.81 4.01
C VAL A 109 2.27 11.36 4.05
N ALA A 110 3.17 12.25 3.64
CA ALA A 110 4.61 12.03 3.69
C ALA A 110 5.11 11.86 5.12
N LEU A 111 6.13 11.02 5.30
CA LEU A 111 6.91 10.95 6.54
C LEU A 111 7.80 12.18 6.67
N ASN A 112 8.09 12.57 7.92
CA ASN A 112 9.20 13.45 8.21
C ASN A 112 10.53 12.78 7.82
N SER A 113 11.61 13.57 7.73
CA SER A 113 12.94 13.05 7.38
C SER A 113 13.51 12.07 8.42
N ASP A 114 12.99 12.07 9.64
CA ASP A 114 13.32 11.12 10.71
C ASP A 114 12.42 9.86 10.71
N GLY A 115 11.51 9.75 9.74
CA GLY A 115 10.59 8.62 9.61
C GLY A 115 9.36 8.69 10.51
N THR A 116 9.12 9.80 11.22
CA THR A 116 7.90 9.95 12.03
C THR A 116 6.74 10.54 11.23
N CYS A 117 5.53 10.41 11.76
CA CYS A 117 4.37 11.06 11.19
C CYS A 117 4.31 12.56 11.53
N PRO A 118 4.07 13.44 10.53
CA PRO A 118 3.95 14.86 10.76
C PRO A 118 2.64 15.24 11.47
N MET A 119 2.57 16.46 11.95
CA MET A 119 1.34 17.09 12.41
C MET A 119 0.63 17.76 11.22
N THR A 120 -0.70 17.78 11.22
CA THR A 120 -1.49 18.58 10.26
C THR A 120 -1.38 20.08 10.55
N GLU A 121 -1.87 20.94 9.63
CA GLU A 121 -1.92 22.38 9.86
C GLU A 121 -2.74 22.80 11.10
N ARG A 122 -3.64 21.92 11.56
CA ARG A 122 -4.47 22.13 12.76
C ARG A 122 -3.84 21.54 14.03
N SER A 123 -2.54 21.23 14.00
CA SER A 123 -1.84 20.58 15.12
C SER A 123 -2.51 19.27 15.55
N THR A 124 -3.07 18.53 14.59
CA THR A 124 -3.59 17.17 14.82
C THR A 124 -2.52 16.17 14.38
N PRO A 125 -2.17 15.16 15.19
CA PRO A 125 -1.20 14.14 14.77
C PRO A 125 -1.76 13.31 13.62
N THR A 126 -0.93 13.03 12.62
CA THR A 126 -1.23 11.98 11.63
C THR A 126 -0.84 10.61 12.21
N ALA A 127 -1.45 9.55 11.69
CA ALA A 127 -1.25 8.19 12.19
C ALA A 127 -0.44 7.35 11.19
N PRO A 128 0.41 6.44 11.66
CA PRO A 128 1.26 5.62 10.80
C PRO A 128 0.46 4.52 10.09
N VAL A 129 0.88 4.20 8.87
CA VAL A 129 0.54 2.96 8.17
C VAL A 129 1.79 2.08 8.14
N TYR A 130 1.71 0.91 8.77
CA TYR A 130 2.78 -0.06 8.86
C TYR A 130 2.81 -0.96 7.62
N ARG A 131 4.01 -1.26 7.09
CA ARG A 131 4.23 -2.21 6.01
C ARG A 131 4.68 -3.55 6.58
N LEU A 132 4.05 -4.63 6.12
CA LEU A 132 4.40 -6.01 6.44
C LEU A 132 4.77 -6.73 5.15
N TYR A 133 5.82 -7.55 5.19
CA TYR A 133 6.24 -8.41 4.09
C TYR A 133 6.12 -9.88 4.45
N ASN A 134 5.57 -10.69 3.54
CA ASN A 134 5.34 -12.12 3.76
C ASN A 134 6.61 -13.00 3.60
N GLN A 135 7.78 -12.42 3.31
CA GLN A 135 9.01 -13.14 2.99
C GLN A 135 8.88 -14.10 1.79
N GLY A 136 8.02 -13.74 0.81
CA GLY A 136 7.69 -14.62 -0.30
C GLY A 136 8.92 -15.08 -1.09
N PHE A 137 9.83 -14.16 -1.43
CA PHE A 137 11.06 -14.47 -2.15
C PHE A 137 11.91 -15.53 -1.44
N GLU A 138 12.16 -15.34 -0.14
CA GLU A 138 12.93 -16.28 0.70
C GLU A 138 12.23 -17.63 0.86
N ARG A 139 10.89 -17.63 0.83
CA ARG A 139 10.05 -18.80 0.99
C ARG A 139 9.74 -19.52 -0.33
N GLY A 140 10.17 -18.98 -1.47
CA GLY A 140 9.86 -19.52 -2.80
C GLY A 140 8.38 -19.44 -3.18
N ILE A 141 7.66 -18.44 -2.66
CA ILE A 141 6.27 -18.12 -3.01
C ILE A 141 6.18 -16.66 -3.48
N ASP A 142 5.01 -16.23 -3.95
CA ASP A 142 4.83 -14.83 -4.33
C ASP A 142 5.07 -13.88 -3.16
N SER A 143 5.95 -12.90 -3.38
CA SER A 143 6.12 -11.76 -2.46
C SER A 143 4.84 -10.94 -2.43
N ASN A 144 4.28 -10.73 -1.24
CA ASN A 144 3.13 -9.87 -1.01
C ASN A 144 3.37 -8.97 0.20
N HIS A 145 2.85 -7.75 0.11
CA HIS A 145 2.94 -6.76 1.18
C HIS A 145 1.55 -6.41 1.68
N ARG A 146 1.44 -6.21 2.99
CA ARG A 146 0.23 -5.76 3.66
C ARG A 146 0.49 -4.41 4.32
N TYR A 147 -0.51 -3.54 4.31
CA TYR A 147 -0.41 -2.19 4.83
C TYR A 147 -1.55 -1.96 5.82
N THR A 148 -1.21 -1.69 7.07
CA THR A 148 -2.19 -1.61 8.15
C THR A 148 -1.90 -0.47 9.11
N THR A 149 -2.95 0.11 9.66
CA THR A 149 -2.95 1.09 10.75
C THR A 149 -3.02 0.41 12.12
N SER A 150 -3.36 -0.89 12.16
CA SER A 150 -3.60 -1.65 13.38
C SER A 150 -2.32 -2.34 13.86
N ARG A 151 -1.84 -1.96 15.05
CA ARG A 151 -0.76 -2.69 15.73
C ARG A 151 -1.15 -4.15 16.04
N GLN A 152 -2.43 -4.43 16.30
CA GLN A 152 -2.86 -5.80 16.52
C GLN A 152 -2.69 -6.64 15.25
N THR A 153 -3.08 -6.10 14.09
CA THR A 153 -2.87 -6.76 12.79
C THR A 153 -1.39 -7.00 12.54
N VAL A 154 -0.51 -6.05 12.87
CA VAL A 154 0.95 -6.24 12.80
C VAL A 154 1.40 -7.45 13.61
N GLU A 155 1.02 -7.54 14.89
CA GLU A 155 1.43 -8.66 15.75
C GLU A 155 0.82 -10.00 15.29
N ASP A 156 -0.43 -10.01 14.82
CA ASP A 156 -1.08 -11.21 14.28
C ASP A 156 -0.37 -11.72 13.01
N MET A 157 0.03 -10.81 12.12
CA MET A 157 0.75 -11.15 10.89
C MET A 157 2.18 -11.63 11.20
N LYS A 158 2.85 -11.02 12.18
CA LYS A 158 4.15 -11.50 12.68
C LYS A 158 4.05 -12.90 13.27
N ALA A 159 3.00 -13.21 14.02
CA ALA A 159 2.73 -14.56 14.50
C ALA A 159 2.52 -15.58 13.36
N ARG A 160 2.11 -15.11 12.16
CA ARG A 160 2.00 -15.91 10.92
C ARG A 160 3.29 -15.92 10.08
N GLY A 161 4.40 -15.39 10.61
CA GLY A 161 5.71 -15.39 9.94
C GLY A 161 5.96 -14.22 8.99
N TRP A 162 5.14 -13.17 9.01
CA TRP A 162 5.42 -11.94 8.29
C TRP A 162 6.42 -11.06 9.05
N VAL A 163 7.10 -10.17 8.35
CA VAL A 163 8.03 -9.20 8.93
C VAL A 163 7.46 -7.79 8.81
N GLU A 164 7.50 -7.03 9.90
CA GLU A 164 7.23 -5.59 9.89
C GLU A 164 8.46 -4.86 9.34
N GLU A 165 8.27 -4.10 8.27
CA GLU A 165 9.32 -3.32 7.59
C GLU A 165 9.35 -1.86 8.06
N GLY A 166 8.45 -1.49 8.98
CA GLY A 166 8.32 -0.15 9.54
C GLY A 166 7.13 0.63 8.99
N VAL A 167 7.19 1.96 9.11
CA VAL A 167 6.13 2.87 8.66
C VAL A 167 6.33 3.16 7.17
N ALA A 168 5.31 2.87 6.36
CA ALA A 168 5.31 3.09 4.93
C ALA A 168 5.04 4.56 4.59
N TRP A 169 4.05 5.13 5.27
CA TRP A 169 3.57 6.50 5.17
C TRP A 169 2.65 6.80 6.36
N CYS A 170 2.08 8.00 6.38
CA CYS A 170 1.06 8.37 7.35
C CYS A 170 -0.28 8.62 6.68
N HIS A 171 -1.32 8.67 7.49
CA HIS A 171 -2.66 9.03 7.05
C HIS A 171 -3.30 9.99 8.06
N ARG A 172 -4.23 10.82 7.57
CA ARG A 172 -5.09 11.59 8.48
C ARG A 172 -5.97 10.60 9.27
N PRO A 173 -6.06 10.72 10.61
CA PRO A 173 -6.92 9.85 11.40
C PRO A 173 -8.37 9.91 10.90
N ASN A 174 -9.10 8.82 11.05
CA ASN A 174 -10.54 8.82 10.81
C ASN A 174 -11.19 9.69 11.91
N GLY A 175 -11.54 10.94 11.58
CA GLY A 175 -12.20 11.88 12.48
C GLY A 175 -13.41 12.51 11.80
N PRO A 176 -14.34 13.13 12.55
CA PRO A 176 -15.59 13.69 12.03
C PRO A 176 -15.41 14.90 11.09
N TRP A 177 -14.17 15.27 10.74
CA TRP A 177 -13.83 16.44 9.93
C TRP A 177 -12.87 16.11 8.78
N SER A 178 -12.85 14.86 8.32
CA SER A 178 -12.36 14.49 7.00
C SER A 178 -13.36 14.88 5.93
#